data_AF-A0A2U1LUB7-F1
#
_entry.id   AF-A0A2U1LUB7-F1
#
_cell.length_a   1.000
_cell.length_b   1.000
_cell.length_c   1.000
_cell.angle_alpha   90.00
_cell.angle_beta   90.00
_cell.angle_gamma   90.00
#
_symmetry.space_group_name_H-M   'P 1'
#
loop_
_entity.id
_entity.type
_entity.pdbx_description
1 polymer ?
#
loop_
_entity_poly.entity_id
_entity_poly.type
_entity_poly.pdbx_seq_one_letter_code
_entity_poly.pdbx_strand_id
1 'polypeptide(L)' 'MEMACAAYRDLWRFDLERLPANLIRRGMAVPDETQPHGLRLAIEDYPYANDGLLIWSAIQELVYAYVTHYYSDENAVT' A
#
# COMPACT_ATOMS: atom_id res chain seq x y z
N MET A 1 -20.37 -11.34 -16.34
CA MET A 1 -19.90 -10.10 -15.68
C MET A 1 -20.44 -9.92 -14.27
N GLU A 2 -21.56 -10.56 -13.90
CA GLU A 2 -22.20 -10.38 -12.58
C GLU A 2 -21.28 -10.64 -11.39
N MET A 3 -20.47 -11.70 -11.42
CA MET A 3 -19.52 -12.01 -10.34
C MET A 3 -18.48 -10.91 -10.11
N ALA A 4 -17.96 -10.30 -11.18
CA ALA A 4 -17.00 -9.20 -11.08
C ALA A 4 -17.66 -7.93 -10.52
N CYS A 5 -18.90 -7.64 -10.92
CA CYS A 5 -19.67 -6.53 -10.36
C CYS A 5 -19.94 -6.72 -8.86
N ALA A 6 -20.30 -7.94 -8.44
CA ALA A 6 -20.49 -8.26 -7.02
C ALA A 6 -19.18 -8.09 -6.24
N ALA A 7 -18.06 -8.61 -6.75
CA ALA A 7 -16.74 -8.44 -6.12
C ALA A 7 -16.34 -6.96 -6.02
N TYR A 8 -16.57 -6.16 -7.06
CA TYR A 8 -16.28 -4.72 -7.05
C TYR A 8 -17.17 -3.98 -6.03
N ARG A 9 -18.45 -4.32 -5.95
CA ARG A 9 -19.39 -3.69 -5.02
C ARG A 9 -19.07 -4.03 -3.57
N ASP A 10 -18.81 -5.30 -3.28
CA ASP A 10 -18.88 -5.83 -1.92
C ASP A 10 -17.49 -6.07 -1.29
N LEU A 11 -16.44 -6.28 -2.10
CA LEU A 11 -15.11 -6.67 -1.60
C LEU A 11 -14.02 -5.62 -1.83
N TRP A 12 -14.11 -4.88 -2.95
CA TRP A 12 -13.10 -3.91 -3.37
C TRP A 12 -13.17 -2.62 -2.55
N ARG A 13 -12.00 -2.17 -2.09
CA ARG A 13 -11.87 -1.00 -1.21
C ARG A 13 -10.55 -0.31 -1.49
N PHE A 14 -10.60 0.88 -2.10
CA PHE A 14 -9.41 1.63 -2.54
C PHE A 14 -8.34 1.78 -1.46
N ASP A 15 -8.76 2.11 -0.23
CA ASP A 15 -7.89 2.28 0.94
C ASP A 15 -7.19 0.99 1.39
N LEU A 16 -7.74 -0.17 1.03
CA LEU A 16 -7.20 -1.50 1.32
C LEU A 16 -6.40 -2.10 0.17
N GLU A 17 -6.36 -1.45 -1.00
CA GLU A 17 -5.57 -1.92 -2.14
C GLU A 17 -4.10 -1.48 -2.10
N ARG A 18 -3.73 -0.52 -1.22
CA ARG A 18 -2.30 -0.23 -0.99
C ARG A 18 -1.60 -1.48 -0.49
N LEU A 19 -0.43 -1.79 -1.05
CA LEU A 19 0.23 -3.08 -0.82
C LEU A 19 0.41 -3.41 0.68
N PRO A 20 0.88 -2.48 1.54
CA PRO A 20 0.95 -2.74 2.98
C PRO A 20 -0.38 -3.13 3.63
N ALA A 21 -1.47 -2.40 3.34
CA ALA A 21 -2.79 -2.68 3.91
C ALA A 21 -3.37 -3.99 3.37
N ASN A 22 -3.15 -4.27 2.08
CA ASN A 22 -3.58 -5.50 1.44
C ASN A 22 -2.90 -6.74 2.06
N LEU A 23 -1.60 -6.67 2.34
CA LEU A 23 -0.85 -7.75 3.00
C LEU A 23 -1.36 -8.00 4.43
N ILE A 24 -1.58 -6.93 5.20
CA ILE A 24 -2.11 -7.01 6.57
C ILE A 24 -3.54 -7.59 6.58
N ARG A 25 -4.43 -7.08 5.71
CA ARG A 25 -5.82 -7.55 5.60
C ARG A 25 -5.92 -9.04 5.30
N ARG A 26 -5.00 -9.57 4.47
CA ARG A 26 -4.94 -10.99 4.10
C ARG A 26 -4.24 -11.87 5.15
N GLY A 27 -3.72 -11.29 6.24
CA GLY A 27 -2.94 -12.02 7.24
C GLY A 27 -1.54 -12.42 6.76
N MET A 28 -1.04 -11.80 5.68
CA MET A 28 0.29 -12.07 5.12
C MET A 28 1.38 -11.19 5.75
N ALA A 29 1.00 -10.23 6.58
CA ALA A 29 1.90 -9.35 7.31
C ALA A 29 1.27 -8.85 8.61
N VAL A 30 2.11 -8.40 9.54
CA VAL A 30 1.72 -7.66 10.75
C VAL A 30 2.45 -6.32 10.80
N PRO A 31 1.86 -5.25 11.36
CA PRO A 31 2.55 -3.99 11.57
C PRO A 31 3.81 -4.18 12.43
N ASP A 32 4.92 -3.57 12.03
CA ASP A 32 6.20 -3.63 12.71
C ASP A 32 7.07 -2.43 12.30
N GLU A 33 7.08 -1.39 13.13
CA GLU A 33 7.83 -0.14 12.86
C GLU A 33 9.36 -0.34 12.85
N THR A 34 9.86 -1.48 13.34
CA THR A 34 11.30 -1.78 13.31
C THR A 34 11.76 -2.25 11.93
N GLN A 35 10.83 -2.60 11.04
CA GLN A 35 11.12 -3.07 9.69
C GLN A 35 11.11 -1.92 8.66
N PRO A 36 11.90 -2.01 7.56
CA PRO A 36 12.02 -0.94 6.57
C PRO A 36 10.71 -0.43 5.96
N HIS A 37 9.71 -1.30 5.86
CA HIS A 37 8.39 -0.98 5.27
C HIS A 37 7.27 -0.88 6.33
N GLY A 38 7.63 -0.79 7.62
CA GLY A 38 6.68 -0.67 8.73
C GLY A 38 5.84 -1.93 8.98
N LEU A 39 6.25 -3.07 8.43
CA LEU A 39 5.57 -4.35 8.60
C LEU A 39 6.54 -5.52 8.51
N ARG A 40 6.15 -6.62 9.14
CA ARG A 40 6.83 -7.91 9.07
C ARG A 40 5.95 -8.94 8.38
N LEU A 41 6.48 -9.61 7.37
CA LEU A 41 5.75 -10.64 6.64
C LEU A 41 5.53 -11.90 7.49
N ALA A 42 4.40 -12.56 7.27
CA ALA A 42 4.11 -13.88 7.84
C ALA A 42 4.90 -14.99 7.13
N ILE A 43 5.21 -14.79 5.85
CA ILE A 43 6.08 -15.64 5.04
C ILE A 43 7.24 -14.76 4.58
N GLU A 44 8.43 -15.02 5.10
CA GLU A 44 9.62 -14.19 4.87
C GLU A 44 10.04 -14.19 3.38
N ASP A 45 10.05 -15.36 2.75
CA ASP A 45 10.35 -15.51 1.33
C ASP A 45 9.06 -15.50 0.48
N TYR A 46 8.34 -14.37 0.49
CA TYR A 46 7.18 -14.15 -0.37
C TYR A 46 7.55 -13.15 -1.49
N PRO A 47 7.99 -13.62 -2.68
CA PRO A 47 8.61 -12.77 -3.69
C PRO A 47 7.73 -11.59 -4.13
N TYR A 48 6.43 -11.84 -4.33
CA TYR A 48 5.47 -10.77 -4.68
C TYR A 48 5.42 -9.67 -3.62
N ALA A 49 5.45 -10.02 -2.33
CA ALA A 49 5.40 -9.04 -1.25
C ALA A 49 6.74 -8.32 -1.09
N ASN A 50 7.85 -9.07 -1.11
CA ASN A 50 9.20 -8.50 -1.00
C ASN A 50 9.49 -7.51 -2.12
N ASP A 51 9.37 -7.95 -3.38
CA ASP A 51 9.65 -7.11 -4.54
C ASP A 51 8.63 -5.97 -4.64
N GLY A 52 7.36 -6.26 -4.34
CA GLY A 52 6.29 -5.28 -4.33
C GLY A 52 6.52 -4.16 -3.34
N LEU A 53 7.03 -4.45 -2.13
CA LEU A 53 7.29 -3.46 -1.10
C LEU A 53 8.43 -2.51 -1.48
N LEU A 54 9.46 -3.01 -2.18
CA LEU A 54 10.53 -2.17 -2.74
C LEU A 54 9.97 -1.17 -3.75
N ILE A 55 9.16 -1.65 -4.70
CA ILE A 55 8.54 -0.78 -5.73
C ILE A 55 7.56 0.20 -5.08
N TRP A 56 6.74 -0.26 -4.13
CA TRP A 56 5.78 0.57 -3.41
C TRP A 56 6.47 1.74 -2.70
N SER A 57 7.54 1.47 -1.94
CA SER A 57 8.31 2.50 -1.26
C SER A 57 8.92 3.51 -2.22
N ALA A 58 9.48 3.05 -3.35
CA ALA A 58 10.04 3.95 -4.36
C ALA A 58 8.97 4.87 -4.99
N ILE A 59 7.77 4.34 -5.28
CA ILE A 59 6.65 5.14 -5.79
C ILE A 59 6.20 6.15 -4.74
N GLN A 60 6.08 5.73 -3.48
CA GLN A 60 5.66 6.59 -2.38
C GLN A 60 6.64 7.76 -2.20
N GLU A 61 7.95 7.50 -2.21
CA GLU A 61 8.99 8.54 -2.13
C GLU A 61 8.93 9.51 -3.31
N LEU A 62 8.79 8.99 -4.53
CA LEU A 62 8.67 9.82 -5.74
C LEU A 62 7.45 10.73 -5.67
N VAL A 63 6.28 10.18 -5.36
CA VAL A 63 5.03 10.94 -5.27
C VAL A 63 5.12 11.97 -4.15
N TYR A 64 5.67 11.59 -2.99
CA TYR A 64 5.85 12.51 -1.88
C TYR A 64 6.76 13.68 -2.26
N ALA A 65 7.91 13.42 -2.88
CA ALA A 65 8.84 14.46 -3.32
C ALA A 65 8.20 15.39 -4.37
N TYR A 66 7.48 14.81 -5.34
CA TYR A 66 6.81 15.57 -6.39
C TYR A 66 5.70 16.46 -5.83
N VAL A 67 4.80 15.90 -5.01
CA VAL A 67 3.68 16.65 -4.42
C VAL A 67 4.21 17.75 -3.52
N THR A 68 5.18 17.46 -2.65
CA THR A 68 5.77 18.45 -1.73
C THR A 68 6.42 19.62 -2.47
N HIS A 69 6.98 19.37 -3.66
CA HIS A 69 7.57 20.43 -4.49
C HIS A 69 6.55 21.47 -4.96
N TYR A 70 5.32 21.06 -5.29
CA TYR A 70 4.27 21.95 -5.79
C TYR A 70 3.27 22.40 -4.72
N TYR A 71 3.08 21.59 -3.69
CA TYR A 71 2.12 21.81 -2.60
C TYR A 71 2.86 21.78 -1.27
N SER A 72 3.53 22.89 -0.95
CA SER A 72 4.36 23.01 0.27
C SER A 72 3.57 23.34 1.53
N ASP A 73 2.29 23.72 1.39
CA ASP A 73 1.35 24.01 2.48
C ASP A 73 0.17 23.03 2.36
N GLU A 74 -0.25 22.45 3.47
CA GLU A 74 -1.41 21.55 3.53
C GLU A 74 -2.70 22.26 3.05
N ASN A 75 -2.81 23.57 3.26
CA ASN A 75 -3.94 24.37 2.79
C ASN A 75 -3.93 24.62 1.28
N ALA A 76 -2.87 24.24 0.57
CA ALA A 76 -2.79 24.34 -0.89
C ALA A 76 -3.62 23.27 -1.62
N VAL A 77 -4.10 22.24 -0.91
CA VAL A 77 -4.98 21.19 -1.43
C VAL A 77 -6.32 21.27 -0.69
N THR A 78 -7.38 21.68 -1.41
CA THR A 78 -8.74 21.89 -0.88
C THR A 78 -9.75 20.90 -1.41
#